data_AF-A0A944X8G0-F1
#
_entry.id   AF-A0A944X8G0-F1
#
_cell.length_a   1.000
_cell.length_b   1.000
_cell.length_c   1.000
_cell.angle_alpha   90.00
_cell.angle_beta   90.00
_cell.angle_gamma   90.00
#
_symmetry.space_group_name_H-M   'P 1'
#
loop_
_entity.id
_entity.type
_entity.pdbx_description
1 polymer ?
#
loop_
_entity_poly.entity_id
_entity_poly.type
_entity_poly.pdbx_seq_one_letter_code
_entity_poly.pdbx_strand_id
1 'polypeptide(L)'
;MNCVLEPLAVSGSANTIHVYATVHMGPANPVDYVGGVPCWIPPQVAQATVGESTEAAASGLHAAALGGFVPGQEWDDLPEHLPPFLHVIELGTGDGDAFVPVVRFGLADDRRGLGRSKGEQGWFWNEDDVAGRHKAHVCAWVSDGTIDYFGPFVRPDTPCDFKLHIDLNRGRLTAWVVGRGDQDWFLLAEDVALPEGVTNIDRVRTSVFPDAPAVDGPKVLPEPWPEGETLRPHPQAKADCVVAPAEGLTCRSMRSTWRKPGKHVTVFREQGEHAGFPDVAWDGDRRLVCAWRVGSHTGGGGGLSYACSDDLGKTWSKAARLTELAVNTVRVQQLAAGPLLLSSDCLSEDHDPSTGHYDGILWDSVDGGKTWGNERRRRGGPGAHDNSRILGLSDGSWMTIGSTKSDRPNSGHLQELVLYRSTDKGETWSCFSRLDDYPPRVLCEPTLLEVAPDRLVMYARELRSDGVPGARGFSGDGGMTWCFQDLPIPIVGRTCAGLLKDGRVLL
;
A
#
# COMPACT_ATOMS: atom_id res chain seq x y z
N MET A 1 20.96 -16.60 13.25
CA MET A 1 19.61 -17.13 13.01
C MET A 1 19.56 -18.52 13.62
N ASN A 2 18.51 -18.83 14.37
CA ASN A 2 18.28 -20.22 14.78
C ASN A 2 17.68 -20.96 13.59
N CYS A 3 18.27 -22.08 13.21
CA CYS A 3 17.87 -22.91 12.08
C CYS A 3 17.45 -24.28 12.60
N VAL A 4 16.25 -24.72 12.24
CA VAL A 4 15.75 -26.07 12.55
C VAL A 4 15.41 -26.74 11.22
N LEU A 5 16.03 -27.90 10.97
CA LEU A 5 15.76 -28.74 9.82
C LEU A 5 14.95 -29.96 10.29
N GLU A 6 13.75 -30.11 9.75
CA GLU A 6 12.85 -31.21 10.12
C GLU A 6 12.52 -32.05 8.87
N PRO A 7 12.61 -33.40 8.96
CA PRO A 7 12.08 -34.27 7.93
C PRO A 7 10.55 -34.16 7.90
N LEU A 8 9.97 -34.11 6.70
CA LEU A 8 8.52 -34.08 6.57
C LEU A 8 7.96 -35.49 6.75
N ALA A 9 6.97 -35.63 7.65
CA ALA A 9 6.26 -36.89 7.88
C ALA A 9 5.23 -37.23 6.79
N VAL A 10 5.35 -36.65 5.59
CA VAL A 10 4.44 -36.93 4.46
C VAL A 10 4.88 -38.24 3.82
N SER A 11 4.46 -39.36 4.43
CA SER A 11 4.65 -40.68 3.85
C SER A 11 3.67 -40.86 2.69
N GLY A 12 4.13 -40.76 1.44
CA GLY A 12 3.37 -41.16 0.26
C GLY A 12 3.66 -40.34 -1.00
N SER A 13 3.30 -40.89 -2.16
CA SER A 13 3.35 -40.28 -3.50
C SER A 13 2.29 -39.18 -3.68
N ALA A 14 2.08 -38.34 -2.67
CA ALA A 14 1.11 -37.26 -2.74
C ALA A 14 1.60 -36.25 -3.78
N ASN A 15 0.91 -36.20 -4.91
CA ASN A 15 1.23 -35.27 -6.00
C ASN A 15 0.88 -33.82 -5.66
N THR A 16 0.21 -33.61 -4.52
CA THR A 16 -0.23 -32.33 -4.01
C THR A 16 0.13 -32.25 -2.53
N ILE A 17 0.65 -31.10 -2.11
CA ILE A 17 0.89 -30.79 -0.71
C ILE A 17 0.27 -29.45 -0.34
N HIS A 18 -0.22 -29.38 0.89
CA HIS A 18 -0.78 -28.20 1.52
C HIS A 18 0.12 -27.80 2.69
N VAL A 19 0.53 -26.54 2.73
CA VAL A 19 1.40 -26.01 3.79
C VAL A 19 0.70 -24.90 4.54
N TYR A 20 0.72 -24.99 5.87
CA TYR A 20 0.17 -23.97 6.76
C TYR A 20 1.21 -23.55 7.78
N ALA A 21 1.39 -22.24 7.99
CA ALA A 21 2.27 -21.72 9.03
C ALA A 21 1.71 -20.41 9.58
N THR A 22 1.99 -20.10 10.84
CA THR A 22 1.74 -18.78 11.41
C THR A 22 3.08 -18.14 11.71
N VAL A 23 3.33 -16.96 11.15
CA VAL A 23 4.46 -16.12 11.56
C VAL A 23 3.89 -15.03 12.47
N HIS A 24 4.35 -14.99 13.73
CA HIS A 24 3.92 -13.93 14.64
C HIS A 24 4.69 -12.65 14.36
N MET A 25 4.01 -11.51 14.51
CA MET A 25 4.65 -10.19 14.52
C MET A 25 4.56 -9.58 15.90
N GLY A 26 5.64 -8.93 16.30
CA GLY A 26 5.70 -8.23 17.58
C GLY A 26 5.17 -6.79 17.48
N PRO A 27 5.33 -6.02 18.57
CA PRO A 27 4.64 -4.73 18.77
C PRO A 27 5.14 -3.57 17.93
N ALA A 28 6.25 -3.73 17.21
CA ALA A 28 6.86 -2.63 16.48
C ALA A 28 6.60 -2.75 14.98
N ASN A 29 5.90 -1.75 14.43
CA ASN A 29 6.34 -1.20 13.15
C ASN A 29 6.59 0.31 13.28
N PRO A 30 7.61 0.82 12.58
CA PRO A 30 8.69 0.09 11.91
C PRO A 30 9.85 -0.13 12.87
N VAL A 31 10.36 -1.37 12.88
CA VAL A 31 11.53 -1.79 13.65
C VAL A 31 12.69 -0.85 13.32
N ASP A 32 13.24 -0.18 14.33
CA ASP A 32 14.40 0.69 14.18
C ASP A 32 15.57 -0.12 13.61
N TYR A 33 16.34 0.37 12.63
CA TYR A 33 17.62 -0.28 12.31
C TYR A 33 18.73 0.28 13.21
N VAL A 34 19.55 -0.59 13.80
CA VAL A 34 20.78 -0.18 14.51
C VAL A 34 21.96 -0.86 13.82
N GLY A 35 22.83 -0.05 13.19
CA GLY A 35 23.99 -0.56 12.44
C GLY A 35 23.64 -1.39 11.20
N GLY A 36 22.57 -1.03 10.48
CA GLY A 36 22.14 -1.76 9.27
C GLY A 36 21.30 -3.02 9.54
N VAL A 37 20.97 -3.32 10.79
CA VAL A 37 20.20 -4.50 11.20
C VAL A 37 18.90 -4.10 11.92
N PRO A 38 17.75 -4.78 11.71
CA PRO A 38 16.53 -4.53 12.48
C PRO A 38 16.77 -4.73 13.99
N CYS A 39 16.55 -3.69 14.77
CA CYS A 39 16.70 -3.62 16.21
C CYS A 39 15.40 -4.06 16.89
N TRP A 40 15.28 -5.37 17.08
CA TRP A 40 14.23 -5.95 17.90
C TRP A 40 14.60 -5.77 19.39
N ILE A 41 14.07 -4.73 20.03
CA ILE A 41 14.20 -4.55 21.49
C ILE A 41 12.85 -4.90 22.14
N PRO A 42 12.77 -5.95 22.98
CA PRO A 42 11.60 -6.15 23.82
C PRO A 42 11.39 -4.92 24.72
N PRO A 43 10.15 -4.43 24.92
CA PRO A 43 9.87 -3.24 25.75
C PRO A 43 10.43 -3.32 27.18
N GLN A 44 10.74 -4.52 27.66
CA GLN A 44 11.25 -4.78 29.01
C GLN A 44 12.75 -4.48 29.18
N VAL A 45 13.51 -4.26 28.09
CA VAL A 45 14.94 -3.89 28.17
C VAL A 45 15.15 -2.37 28.07
N ALA A 46 14.20 -1.63 27.47
CA ALA A 46 14.29 -0.17 27.34
C ALA A 46 14.15 0.59 28.68
N GLN A 47 13.79 -0.08 29.78
CA GLN A 47 13.72 0.50 31.11
C GLN A 47 14.90 0.15 32.03
N ALA A 48 15.89 -0.63 31.56
CA ALA A 48 17.08 -0.94 32.35
C ALA A 48 18.28 -0.10 31.88
N THR A 49 18.53 0.97 32.66
CA THR A 49 19.83 1.65 32.84
C THR A 49 20.47 2.35 31.63
N VAL A 50 20.29 3.67 31.61
CA VAL A 50 21.32 4.62 31.16
C VAL A 50 22.55 4.43 32.05
N GLY A 51 23.58 3.76 31.52
CA GLY A 51 24.87 3.62 32.19
C GLY A 51 25.72 2.49 31.63
N GLU A 52 26.77 2.87 30.88
CA GLU A 52 27.89 2.07 30.35
C GLU A 52 27.74 1.41 28.97
N SER A 53 28.85 1.45 28.23
CA SER A 53 29.01 1.30 26.78
C SER A 53 28.63 -0.08 26.23
N THR A 54 27.72 -0.09 25.25
CA THR A 54 27.09 -1.26 24.63
C THR A 54 27.85 -1.89 23.46
N GLU A 55 29.02 -1.37 23.06
CA GLU A 55 29.73 -1.84 21.86
C GLU A 55 30.25 -3.29 21.95
N ALA A 56 30.68 -3.75 23.13
CA ALA A 56 31.25 -5.09 23.28
C ALA A 56 30.19 -6.21 23.37
N ALA A 57 28.99 -5.90 23.85
CA ALA A 57 27.87 -6.84 23.89
C ALA A 57 27.20 -6.99 22.51
N ALA A 58 27.19 -5.92 21.72
CA ALA A 58 26.67 -5.93 20.35
C ALA A 58 27.53 -6.78 19.39
N SER A 59 28.85 -6.87 19.60
CA SER A 59 29.75 -7.63 18.72
C SER A 59 29.64 -9.16 18.89
N GLY A 60 29.33 -9.65 20.10
CA GLY A 60 29.14 -11.08 20.38
C GLY A 60 27.83 -11.65 19.83
N LEU A 61 26.74 -10.87 19.87
CA LEU A 61 25.45 -11.21 19.26
C LEU A 61 25.50 -11.14 17.72
N HIS A 62 26.36 -10.27 17.16
CA HIS A 62 26.62 -10.12 15.72
C HIS A 62 27.12 -11.40 15.05
N ALA A 63 28.02 -12.14 15.70
CA ALA A 63 28.63 -13.34 15.14
C ALA A 63 27.69 -14.56 15.12
N ALA A 64 26.70 -14.63 16.03
CA ALA A 64 25.73 -15.72 16.10
C ALA A 64 24.48 -15.49 15.20
N ALA A 65 24.20 -14.24 14.83
CA ALA A 65 23.09 -13.88 13.94
C ALA A 65 23.27 -14.38 12.49
N LEU A 66 24.52 -14.62 12.06
CA LEU A 66 24.93 -14.83 10.66
C LEU A 66 25.21 -16.29 10.27
N GLY A 67 24.66 -17.27 11.00
CA GLY A 67 24.87 -18.73 10.79
C GLY A 67 24.40 -19.35 9.46
N GLY A 68 24.48 -18.60 8.35
CA GLY A 68 24.39 -19.08 6.97
C GLY A 68 25.31 -18.32 6.00
N PHE A 69 26.14 -17.38 6.47
CA PHE A 69 27.00 -16.54 5.65
C PHE A 69 28.47 -16.75 5.99
N VAL A 70 29.32 -16.73 4.96
CA VAL A 70 30.76 -17.01 5.07
C VAL A 70 31.40 -16.01 6.05
N PRO A 71 32.13 -16.47 7.09
CA PRO A 71 32.82 -15.56 8.00
C PRO A 71 33.83 -14.67 7.23
N GLY A 72 33.64 -13.35 7.27
CA GLY A 72 34.61 -12.37 6.75
C GLY A 72 34.11 -11.39 5.66
N GLN A 73 32.82 -11.37 5.30
CA GLN A 73 32.25 -10.35 4.40
C GLN A 73 31.84 -9.09 5.18
N GLU A 74 32.28 -7.91 4.72
CA GLU A 74 31.78 -6.62 5.22
C GLU A 74 30.47 -6.21 4.52
N TRP A 75 29.74 -5.26 5.10
CA TRP A 75 28.41 -4.84 4.60
C TRP A 75 28.45 -4.26 3.17
N ASP A 76 29.58 -3.66 2.79
CA ASP A 76 29.83 -3.12 1.45
C ASP A 76 29.94 -4.23 0.38
N ASP A 77 30.07 -5.51 0.80
CA ASP A 77 30.12 -6.67 -0.08
C ASP A 77 28.73 -7.34 -0.28
N LEU A 78 27.68 -6.86 0.40
CA LEU A 78 26.33 -7.35 0.15
C LEU A 78 25.85 -6.80 -1.21
N PRO A 79 25.34 -7.66 -2.11
CA PRO A 79 24.69 -7.15 -3.30
C PRO A 79 23.54 -6.22 -2.87
N GLU A 80 23.61 -4.94 -3.26
CA GLU A 80 22.67 -3.85 -2.88
C GLU A 80 21.17 -4.18 -3.11
N HIS A 81 20.88 -5.30 -3.78
CA HIS A 81 19.60 -5.66 -4.36
C HIS A 81 18.80 -6.76 -3.64
N LEU A 82 19.26 -7.34 -2.51
CA LEU A 82 18.49 -8.36 -1.78
C LEU A 82 17.78 -7.81 -0.52
N PRO A 83 16.46 -8.05 -0.33
CA PRO A 83 15.74 -7.58 0.84
C PRO A 83 16.19 -8.32 2.13
N PRO A 84 16.16 -7.68 3.30
CA PRO A 84 16.37 -8.35 4.59
C PRO A 84 15.16 -9.23 4.91
N PHE A 85 15.40 -10.51 5.18
CA PHE A 85 14.35 -11.46 5.56
C PHE A 85 14.32 -11.64 7.08
N LEU A 86 13.15 -11.44 7.69
CA LEU A 86 12.95 -11.55 9.15
C LEU A 86 12.63 -12.99 9.56
N HIS A 87 11.78 -13.64 8.76
CA HIS A 87 11.38 -15.03 8.93
C HIS A 87 11.40 -15.69 7.56
N VAL A 88 12.10 -16.82 7.47
CA VAL A 88 12.17 -17.61 6.23
C VAL A 88 11.82 -19.05 6.57
N ILE A 89 10.74 -19.53 5.99
CA ILE A 89 10.36 -20.93 5.94
C ILE A 89 10.68 -21.42 4.54
N GLU A 90 11.54 -22.42 4.44
CA GLU A 90 11.98 -23.01 3.18
C GLU A 90 11.49 -24.44 3.06
N LEU A 91 10.80 -24.72 1.97
CA LEU A 91 10.38 -26.06 1.56
C LEU A 91 11.36 -26.54 0.51
N GLY A 92 11.88 -27.75 0.66
CA GLY A 92 12.90 -28.25 -0.25
C GLY A 92 13.05 -29.75 -0.26
N THR A 93 14.10 -30.19 -0.95
CA THR A 93 14.52 -31.59 -0.99
C THR A 93 15.80 -31.78 -0.21
N GLY A 94 15.92 -32.94 0.46
CA GLY A 94 17.17 -33.42 0.98
C GLY A 94 17.93 -34.27 -0.04
N ASP A 95 19.19 -33.93 -0.31
CA ASP A 95 20.14 -34.83 -0.97
C ASP A 95 21.27 -35.15 0.01
N GLY A 96 21.10 -36.22 0.79
CA GLY A 96 21.96 -36.54 1.93
C GLY A 96 21.93 -35.45 3.00
N ASP A 97 23.07 -34.78 3.20
CA ASP A 97 23.22 -33.66 4.13
C ASP A 97 22.90 -32.29 3.49
N ALA A 98 22.78 -32.23 2.16
CA ALA A 98 22.46 -31.00 1.45
C ALA A 98 20.94 -30.75 1.45
N PHE A 99 20.56 -29.50 1.69
CA PHE A 99 19.18 -29.03 1.55
C PHE A 99 19.08 -28.09 0.35
N VAL A 100 18.21 -28.44 -0.60
CA VAL A 100 17.95 -27.64 -1.81
C VAL A 100 16.57 -26.99 -1.66
N PRO A 101 16.49 -25.67 -1.39
CA PRO A 101 15.22 -24.97 -1.27
C PRO A 101 14.52 -24.88 -2.63
N VAL A 102 13.22 -25.13 -2.63
CA VAL A 102 12.33 -25.06 -3.79
C VAL A 102 11.39 -23.87 -3.67
N VAL A 103 10.76 -23.72 -2.51
CA VAL A 103 9.87 -22.59 -2.18
C VAL A 103 10.36 -21.96 -0.90
N ARG A 104 10.36 -20.63 -0.84
CA ARG A 104 10.63 -19.88 0.39
C ARG A 104 9.46 -18.97 0.68
N PHE A 105 9.11 -18.77 1.94
CA PHE A 105 8.08 -17.80 2.32
C PHE A 105 8.27 -17.33 3.76
N GLY A 106 7.60 -16.24 4.11
CA GLY A 106 7.66 -15.66 5.43
C GLY A 106 7.55 -14.15 5.36
N LEU A 107 8.37 -13.44 6.15
CA LEU A 107 8.32 -11.99 6.26
C LEU A 107 9.62 -11.36 5.76
N ALA A 108 9.48 -10.35 4.91
CA ALA A 108 10.59 -9.62 4.30
C ALA A 108 10.40 -8.12 4.48
N ASP A 109 11.49 -7.38 4.62
CA ASP A 109 11.45 -5.93 4.45
C ASP A 109 11.65 -5.58 2.97
N ASP A 110 10.65 -4.97 2.36
CA ASP A 110 10.72 -4.57 0.94
C ASP A 110 11.53 -3.28 0.69
N ARG A 111 12.12 -2.71 1.75
CA ARG A 111 12.97 -1.51 1.74
C ARG A 111 12.29 -0.24 1.23
N ARG A 112 10.96 -0.22 1.06
CA ARG A 112 10.22 1.00 0.72
C ARG A 112 10.23 2.04 1.85
N GLY A 113 10.63 1.64 3.06
CA GLY A 113 10.70 2.47 4.27
C GLY A 113 11.98 3.27 4.46
N LEU A 114 12.98 3.11 3.59
CA LEU A 114 14.17 3.95 3.59
C LEU A 114 13.73 5.40 3.33
N GLY A 115 13.67 6.21 4.40
CA GLY A 115 13.07 7.53 4.38
C GLY A 115 13.85 8.55 3.53
N ARG A 116 13.18 9.66 3.21
CA ARG A 116 13.76 10.88 2.64
C ARG A 116 13.93 11.92 3.74
N SER A 117 15.11 12.53 3.89
CA SER A 117 15.19 13.82 4.60
C SER A 117 14.90 14.99 3.68
N LYS A 118 14.42 16.07 4.29
CA LYS A 118 14.47 17.41 3.73
C LYS A 118 15.86 18.01 3.96
N GLY A 119 16.64 18.18 2.88
CA GLY A 119 17.85 19.00 2.89
C GLY A 119 17.53 20.46 2.57
N GLU A 120 18.54 21.34 2.64
CA GLU A 120 18.38 22.78 2.36
C GLU A 120 17.87 23.08 0.93
N GLN A 121 18.13 22.19 -0.03
CA GLN A 121 17.73 22.36 -1.44
C GLN A 121 16.41 21.65 -1.81
N GLY A 122 15.71 21.02 -0.86
CA GLY A 122 14.49 20.24 -1.11
C GLY A 122 14.51 18.84 -0.53
N TRP A 123 13.53 18.02 -0.92
CA TRP A 123 13.47 16.60 -0.55
C TRP A 123 14.36 15.79 -1.48
N PHE A 124 15.41 15.19 -0.95
CA PHE A 124 16.28 14.29 -1.69
C PHE A 124 16.28 12.91 -1.03
N TRP A 125 16.67 11.89 -1.79
CA TRP A 125 17.20 10.67 -1.19
C TRP A 125 18.53 11.06 -0.56
N ASN A 126 18.46 11.54 0.66
CA ASN A 126 19.65 11.78 1.43
C ASN A 126 20.00 10.43 2.01
N GLU A 127 21.05 9.82 1.47
CA GLU A 127 21.67 8.67 2.12
C GLU A 127 21.88 9.09 3.57
N ASP A 128 22.46 10.27 3.83
CA ASP A 128 22.48 11.11 5.05
C ASP A 128 21.43 10.91 6.17
N ASP A 129 20.16 10.67 5.82
CA ASP A 129 19.06 10.75 6.78
C ASP A 129 19.00 9.56 7.73
N VAL A 130 19.68 9.70 8.86
CA VAL A 130 19.66 8.74 9.98
C VAL A 130 18.23 8.52 10.50
N ALA A 131 17.31 9.49 10.40
CA ALA A 131 15.94 9.29 10.91
C ALA A 131 15.05 8.41 10.01
N GLY A 132 15.37 8.34 8.71
CA GLY A 132 14.66 7.55 7.70
C GLY A 132 15.30 6.20 7.40
N ARG A 133 16.61 6.05 7.62
CA ARG A 133 17.38 4.80 7.42
C ARG A 133 17.04 3.68 8.41
N HIS A 134 16.05 3.89 9.28
CA HIS A 134 15.79 3.00 10.40
C HIS A 134 14.43 2.33 10.36
N LYS A 135 13.67 2.35 9.28
CA LYS A 135 12.28 1.88 9.34
C LYS A 135 12.01 0.72 8.39
N ALA A 136 11.90 -0.49 8.94
CA ALA A 136 11.54 -1.68 8.16
C ALA A 136 10.11 -1.59 7.62
N HIS A 137 9.91 -1.89 6.34
CA HIS A 137 8.59 -2.08 5.73
C HIS A 137 8.33 -3.57 5.56
N VAL A 138 7.90 -4.19 6.67
CA VAL A 138 7.69 -5.64 6.72
C VAL A 138 6.46 -6.03 5.92
N CYS A 139 6.62 -6.95 4.99
CA CYS A 139 5.56 -7.51 4.16
C CYS A 139 5.61 -9.03 4.18
N ALA A 140 4.45 -9.64 3.93
CA ALA A 140 4.39 -11.06 3.63
C ALA A 140 5.09 -11.33 2.30
N TRP A 141 5.78 -12.46 2.19
CA TRP A 141 6.59 -12.78 1.03
C TRP A 141 6.57 -14.28 0.73
N VAL A 142 6.61 -14.63 -0.56
CA VAL A 142 6.87 -15.98 -1.07
C VAL A 142 7.78 -15.88 -2.28
N SER A 143 8.63 -16.87 -2.47
CA SER A 143 9.54 -17.01 -3.60
C SER A 143 9.41 -18.41 -4.17
N ASP A 144 9.25 -18.49 -5.49
CA ASP A 144 9.29 -19.75 -6.25
C ASP A 144 10.72 -20.15 -6.67
N GLY A 145 11.74 -19.44 -6.14
CA GLY A 145 13.15 -19.61 -6.51
C GLY A 145 13.57 -18.79 -7.74
N THR A 146 12.62 -18.21 -8.49
CA THR A 146 12.88 -17.35 -9.65
C THR A 146 12.36 -15.93 -9.44
N ILE A 147 11.15 -15.81 -8.89
CA ILE A 147 10.44 -14.55 -8.67
C ILE A 147 10.04 -14.45 -7.20
N ASP A 148 10.30 -13.29 -6.62
CA ASP A 148 9.78 -12.90 -5.31
C ASP A 148 8.42 -12.21 -5.45
N TYR A 149 7.45 -12.70 -4.71
CA TYR A 149 6.10 -12.17 -4.64
C TYR A 149 5.90 -11.56 -3.26
N PHE A 150 5.68 -10.24 -3.24
CA PHE A 150 5.43 -9.49 -2.02
C PHE A 150 3.95 -9.21 -1.86
N GLY A 151 3.49 -9.39 -0.64
CA GLY A 151 2.12 -9.24 -0.22
C GLY A 151 1.85 -7.88 0.42
N PRO A 152 0.74 -7.77 1.15
CA PRO A 152 0.51 -6.59 1.94
C PRO A 152 1.59 -6.46 3.02
N PHE A 153 1.76 -5.24 3.47
CA PHE A 153 2.51 -4.95 4.68
C PHE A 153 1.84 -5.64 5.88
N VAL A 154 2.66 -6.11 6.81
CA VAL A 154 2.18 -6.82 8.00
C VAL A 154 1.95 -5.85 9.14
N ARG A 155 0.70 -5.81 9.62
CA ARG A 155 0.31 -4.99 10.77
C ARG A 155 1.13 -5.34 12.02
N PRO A 156 1.50 -4.32 12.84
CA PRO A 156 2.07 -4.56 14.16
C PRO A 156 1.18 -5.48 15.00
N ASP A 157 1.79 -6.30 15.86
CA ASP A 157 1.11 -7.23 16.77
C ASP A 157 0.10 -8.18 16.09
N THR A 158 0.17 -8.35 14.78
CA THR A 158 -0.75 -9.17 14.00
C THR A 158 -0.05 -10.44 13.54
N PRO A 159 -0.47 -11.63 14.02
CA PRO A 159 -0.01 -12.88 13.44
C PRO A 159 -0.44 -12.99 11.98
N CYS A 160 0.48 -13.43 11.12
CA CYS A 160 0.24 -13.73 9.72
C CYS A 160 0.15 -15.24 9.51
N ASP A 161 -1.03 -15.70 9.12
CA ASP A 161 -1.25 -17.09 8.74
C ASP A 161 -0.97 -17.24 7.23
N PHE A 162 -0.14 -18.22 6.86
CA PHE A 162 0.22 -18.58 5.49
C PHE A 162 -0.46 -19.88 5.11
N LYS A 163 -0.86 -19.96 3.84
CA LYS A 163 -1.39 -21.17 3.21
C LYS A 163 -0.76 -21.33 1.83
N LEU A 164 -0.16 -22.47 1.55
CA LEU A 164 0.34 -22.82 0.23
C LEU A 164 -0.31 -24.11 -0.27
N HIS A 165 -0.62 -24.15 -1.55
CA HIS A 165 -1.05 -25.32 -2.28
C HIS A 165 -0.04 -25.56 -3.40
N ILE A 166 0.67 -26.69 -3.35
CA ILE A 166 1.72 -27.07 -4.28
C ILE A 166 1.31 -28.36 -4.98
N ASP A 167 1.18 -28.29 -6.31
CA ASP A 167 0.92 -29.43 -7.19
C ASP A 167 2.23 -29.81 -7.89
N LEU A 168 2.85 -30.89 -7.41
CA LEU A 168 4.14 -31.39 -7.90
C LEU A 168 4.02 -32.02 -9.30
N ASN A 169 2.86 -32.60 -9.65
CA ASN A 169 2.63 -33.14 -10.99
C ASN A 169 2.61 -32.05 -12.06
N ARG A 170 1.97 -30.93 -11.74
CA ARG A 170 1.90 -29.77 -12.65
C ARG A 170 3.11 -28.85 -12.52
N GLY A 171 3.91 -29.02 -11.47
CA GLY A 171 4.98 -28.10 -11.09
C GLY A 171 4.42 -26.71 -10.79
N ARG A 172 3.33 -26.62 -10.00
CA ARG A 172 2.60 -25.37 -9.74
C ARG A 172 2.46 -25.07 -8.26
N LEU A 173 2.51 -23.79 -7.91
CA LEU A 173 2.29 -23.26 -6.57
C LEU A 173 1.19 -22.19 -6.59
N THR A 174 0.34 -22.21 -5.59
CA THR A 174 -0.52 -21.09 -5.21
C THR A 174 -0.34 -20.80 -3.74
N ALA A 175 -0.14 -19.54 -3.38
CA ALA A 175 0.14 -19.09 -2.02
C ALA A 175 -0.81 -17.98 -1.61
N TRP A 176 -1.24 -18.03 -0.35
CA TRP A 176 -2.06 -17.03 0.30
C TRP A 176 -1.46 -16.66 1.65
N VAL A 177 -1.78 -15.45 2.10
CA VAL A 177 -1.46 -14.95 3.43
C VAL A 177 -2.66 -14.20 3.99
N VAL A 178 -2.80 -14.20 5.30
CA VAL A 178 -3.83 -13.42 5.98
C VAL A 178 -3.29 -12.90 7.30
N GLY A 179 -3.49 -11.61 7.59
CA GLY A 179 -3.27 -11.09 8.93
C GLY A 179 -4.51 -11.38 9.78
N ARG A 180 -4.34 -11.86 11.02
CA ARG A 180 -5.50 -12.08 11.90
C ARG A 180 -6.31 -10.79 12.07
N GLY A 181 -7.63 -10.92 12.00
CA GLY A 181 -8.57 -9.80 11.90
C GLY A 181 -8.94 -9.40 10.46
N ASP A 182 -8.27 -9.92 9.45
CA ASP A 182 -8.70 -9.78 8.07
C ASP A 182 -9.97 -10.60 7.80
N GLN A 183 -10.72 -10.18 6.78
CA GLN A 183 -12.00 -10.80 6.42
C GLN A 183 -11.86 -11.83 5.29
N ASP A 184 -10.67 -11.94 4.68
CA ASP A 184 -10.39 -12.90 3.61
C ASP A 184 -8.88 -13.15 3.45
N TRP A 185 -8.53 -14.26 2.82
CA TRP A 185 -7.16 -14.61 2.44
C TRP A 185 -6.68 -13.72 1.28
N PHE A 186 -5.53 -13.09 1.46
CA PHE A 186 -4.85 -12.37 0.40
C PHE A 186 -4.09 -13.36 -0.50
N LEU A 187 -4.42 -13.37 -1.79
CA LEU A 187 -3.71 -14.16 -2.79
C LEU A 187 -2.34 -13.55 -3.08
N LEU A 188 -1.27 -14.25 -2.68
CA LEU A 188 0.11 -13.80 -2.76
C LEU A 188 0.77 -14.22 -4.08
N ALA A 189 0.58 -15.48 -4.48
CA ALA A 189 1.04 -16.04 -5.75
C ALA A 189 -0.01 -17.01 -6.30
N GLU A 190 -0.24 -17.02 -7.61
CA GLU A 190 -1.30 -17.81 -8.24
C GLU A 190 -0.81 -18.64 -9.43
N ASP A 191 -0.93 -19.97 -9.31
CA ASP A 191 -0.56 -20.95 -10.35
C ASP A 191 0.84 -20.72 -10.94
N VAL A 192 1.79 -20.31 -10.08
CA VAL A 192 3.16 -19.99 -10.47
C VAL A 192 3.96 -21.27 -10.69
N ALA A 193 4.90 -21.24 -11.64
CA ALA A 193 5.70 -22.41 -11.96
C ALA A 193 6.76 -22.65 -10.89
N LEU A 194 6.91 -23.89 -10.45
CA LEU A 194 8.05 -24.32 -9.66
C LEU A 194 9.31 -24.41 -10.55
N PRO A 195 10.51 -24.43 -9.95
CA PRO A 195 11.74 -24.75 -10.67
C PRO A 195 11.63 -26.07 -11.43
N GLU A 196 12.29 -26.14 -12.59
CA GLU A 196 12.24 -27.33 -13.45
C GLU A 196 12.79 -28.56 -12.73
N GLY A 197 12.12 -29.71 -12.90
CA GLY A 197 12.56 -31.00 -12.33
C GLY A 197 12.17 -31.24 -10.86
N VAL A 198 11.50 -30.30 -10.21
CA VAL A 198 10.96 -30.49 -8.85
C VAL A 198 9.83 -31.52 -8.89
N THR A 199 10.07 -32.68 -8.28
CA THR A 199 9.11 -33.80 -8.22
C THR A 199 8.77 -34.22 -6.78
N ASN A 200 9.48 -33.65 -5.79
CA ASN A 200 9.30 -33.96 -4.38
C ASN A 200 9.64 -32.74 -3.50
N ILE A 201 9.06 -32.68 -2.30
CA ILE A 201 9.42 -31.77 -1.21
C ILE A 201 9.33 -32.63 0.07
N ASP A 202 10.46 -32.90 0.71
CA ASP A 202 10.57 -33.82 1.86
C ASP A 202 11.23 -33.21 3.10
N ARG A 203 11.67 -31.95 3.00
CA ARG A 203 12.27 -31.23 4.12
C ARG A 203 11.71 -29.84 4.25
N VAL A 204 11.70 -29.38 5.49
CA VAL A 204 11.40 -28.00 5.82
C VAL A 204 12.49 -27.42 6.71
N ARG A 205 12.87 -26.18 6.42
CA ARG A 205 13.86 -25.42 7.17
C ARG A 205 13.26 -24.09 7.57
N THR A 206 13.25 -23.80 8.86
CA THR A 206 12.80 -22.51 9.38
C THR A 206 14.00 -21.74 9.91
N SER A 207 14.16 -20.50 9.43
CA SER A 207 15.18 -19.55 9.84
C SER A 207 14.51 -18.29 10.38
N VAL A 208 14.83 -17.92 11.61
CA VAL A 208 14.25 -16.76 12.29
C VAL A 208 15.38 -15.82 12.72
N PHE A 209 15.17 -14.51 12.51
CA PHE A 209 16.07 -13.48 13.02
C PHE A 209 16.17 -13.58 14.56
N PRO A 210 17.34 -13.36 15.18
CA PRO A 210 17.43 -13.30 16.65
C PRO A 210 16.37 -12.36 17.23
N ASP A 211 15.69 -12.80 18.29
CA ASP A 211 14.64 -12.06 19.00
C ASP A 211 13.37 -11.75 18.18
N ALA A 212 13.26 -12.22 16.94
CA ALA A 212 12.02 -12.14 16.20
C ALA A 212 10.95 -13.07 16.80
N PRO A 213 9.66 -12.72 16.70
CA PRO A 213 8.60 -13.53 17.27
C PRO A 213 8.57 -14.95 16.70
N ALA A 214 7.95 -15.86 17.45
CA ALA A 214 7.87 -17.27 17.10
C ALA A 214 7.19 -17.52 15.75
N VAL A 215 7.47 -18.69 15.18
CA VAL A 215 6.72 -19.27 14.06
C VAL A 215 5.98 -20.50 14.60
N ASP A 216 4.66 -20.56 14.43
CA ASP A 216 3.91 -21.78 14.69
C ASP A 216 3.82 -22.61 13.40
N GLY A 217 4.32 -23.85 13.44
CA GLY A 217 4.47 -24.66 12.24
C GLY A 217 5.80 -24.35 11.52
N PRO A 218 6.01 -24.89 10.30
CA PRO A 218 5.01 -25.23 9.29
C PRO A 218 4.43 -26.65 9.39
N LYS A 219 3.13 -26.78 9.08
CA LYS A 219 2.46 -28.08 8.86
C LYS A 219 2.39 -28.36 7.38
N VAL A 220 2.97 -29.48 6.94
CA VAL A 220 2.87 -29.96 5.55
C VAL A 220 1.98 -31.20 5.52
N LEU A 221 0.92 -31.16 4.74
CA LEU A 221 -0.16 -32.14 4.75
C LEU A 221 -0.52 -32.55 3.31
N PRO A 222 -0.91 -33.82 3.06
CA PRO A 222 -1.34 -34.26 1.74
C PRO A 222 -2.75 -33.76 1.36
N GLU A 223 -3.52 -33.28 2.35
CA GLU A 223 -4.88 -32.79 2.18
C GLU A 223 -5.04 -31.43 2.88
N PRO A 224 -6.01 -30.59 2.48
CA PRO A 224 -6.29 -29.33 3.15
C PRO A 224 -6.58 -29.50 4.65
N TRP A 225 -6.18 -28.51 5.45
CA TRP A 225 -6.40 -28.50 6.90
C TRP A 225 -7.51 -27.52 7.30
N PRO A 226 -8.74 -27.98 7.59
CA PRO A 226 -9.87 -27.08 7.83
C PRO A 226 -9.64 -26.03 8.92
N GLU A 227 -8.93 -26.38 10.00
CA GLU A 227 -8.59 -25.42 11.08
C GLU A 227 -7.54 -24.38 10.64
N GLY A 228 -6.69 -24.73 9.68
CA GLY A 228 -5.72 -23.83 9.05
C GLY A 228 -6.35 -22.90 8.00
N GLU A 229 -7.50 -23.27 7.43
CA GLU A 229 -8.26 -22.45 6.47
C GLU A 229 -9.11 -21.36 7.17
N THR A 230 -9.41 -21.54 8.45
CA THR A 230 -10.36 -20.72 9.20
C THR A 230 -9.76 -19.34 9.51
N LEU A 231 -10.46 -18.28 9.11
CA LEU A 231 -10.13 -16.89 9.47
C LEU A 231 -10.28 -16.66 10.98
N ARG A 232 -9.34 -15.93 11.57
CA ARG A 232 -9.29 -15.70 13.02
C ARG A 232 -9.37 -14.20 13.32
N PRO A 233 -10.06 -13.80 14.39
CA PRO A 233 -10.06 -12.40 14.83
C PRO A 233 -8.65 -11.96 15.24
N HIS A 234 -8.40 -10.66 15.20
CA HIS A 234 -7.14 -10.11 15.72
C HIS A 234 -7.01 -10.43 17.22
N PRO A 235 -5.83 -10.85 17.73
CA PRO A 235 -5.68 -11.19 19.15
C PRO A 235 -6.04 -10.06 20.12
N GLN A 236 -5.89 -8.81 19.68
CA GLN A 236 -6.24 -7.61 20.43
C GLN A 236 -7.62 -7.03 20.05
N ALA A 237 -8.43 -7.71 19.23
CA ALA A 237 -9.76 -7.22 18.88
C ALA A 237 -10.64 -7.11 20.13
N LYS A 238 -11.38 -5.99 20.26
CA LYS A 238 -12.41 -5.87 21.28
C LYS A 238 -13.55 -6.86 20.97
N ALA A 239 -14.21 -7.36 22.02
CA ALA A 239 -15.26 -8.38 21.89
C ALA A 239 -16.48 -7.95 21.04
N ASP A 240 -16.68 -6.65 20.86
CA ASP A 240 -17.73 -6.02 20.06
C ASP A 240 -17.30 -5.69 18.62
N CYS A 241 -16.03 -5.87 18.27
CA CYS A 241 -15.50 -5.65 16.93
C CYS A 241 -15.50 -6.98 16.15
N VAL A 242 -16.69 -7.42 15.73
CA VAL A 242 -16.85 -8.68 14.98
C VAL A 242 -16.62 -8.42 13.50
N VAL A 243 -15.57 -9.03 12.98
CA VAL A 243 -15.31 -9.12 11.54
C VAL A 243 -16.05 -10.37 11.03
N ALA A 244 -17.25 -10.20 10.47
CA ALA A 244 -18.02 -11.33 9.93
C ALA A 244 -17.56 -11.69 8.49
N PRO A 245 -17.43 -12.99 8.15
CA PRO A 245 -17.22 -13.43 6.77
C PRO A 245 -18.33 -12.92 5.85
N ALA A 246 -17.98 -12.44 4.65
CA ALA A 246 -18.89 -11.89 3.63
C ALA A 246 -19.59 -10.55 3.95
N GLU A 247 -19.38 -9.95 5.13
CA GLU A 247 -19.90 -8.61 5.48
C GLU A 247 -18.84 -7.50 5.33
N GLY A 248 -17.73 -7.77 4.64
CA GLY A 248 -16.72 -6.74 4.39
C GLY A 248 -15.78 -6.98 3.22
N LEU A 249 -14.57 -6.41 3.25
CA LEU A 249 -13.75 -6.24 2.04
C LEU A 249 -13.12 -7.57 1.61
N THR A 250 -13.51 -8.08 0.44
CA THR A 250 -12.73 -9.09 -0.27
C THR A 250 -11.60 -8.39 -1.03
N CYS A 251 -10.40 -8.38 -0.45
CA CYS A 251 -9.20 -7.90 -1.11
C CYS A 251 -8.67 -8.97 -2.07
N ARG A 252 -8.78 -8.73 -3.37
CA ARG A 252 -8.02 -9.50 -4.36
C ARG A 252 -6.84 -8.66 -4.82
N SER A 253 -5.63 -9.12 -4.55
CA SER A 253 -4.42 -8.52 -5.11
C SER A 253 -4.58 -8.42 -6.62
N MET A 254 -4.36 -7.24 -7.18
CA MET A 254 -4.19 -7.14 -8.62
C MET A 254 -2.85 -7.79 -8.97
N ARG A 255 -2.89 -8.85 -9.79
CA ARG A 255 -1.68 -9.44 -10.35
C ARG A 255 -0.86 -8.32 -11.00
N SER A 256 0.40 -8.16 -10.62
CA SER A 256 1.28 -7.25 -11.35
C SER A 256 1.27 -7.65 -12.83
N THR A 257 0.86 -6.72 -13.67
CA THR A 257 0.93 -6.83 -15.13
C THR A 257 2.20 -6.22 -15.67
N TRP A 258 3.11 -5.80 -14.79
CA TRP A 258 4.37 -5.17 -15.17
C TRP A 258 5.12 -6.04 -16.20
N ARG A 259 5.50 -5.42 -17.31
CA ARG A 259 6.17 -6.05 -18.47
C ARG A 259 5.44 -7.25 -19.09
N LYS A 260 4.18 -7.52 -18.76
CA LYS A 260 3.39 -8.54 -19.48
C LYS A 260 2.92 -7.96 -20.82
N PRO A 261 3.36 -8.52 -21.97
CA PRO A 261 2.94 -8.03 -23.28
C PRO A 261 1.42 -7.97 -23.40
N GLY A 262 0.88 -6.84 -23.88
CA GLY A 262 -0.57 -6.62 -24.02
C GLY A 262 -1.33 -6.37 -22.71
N LYS A 263 -0.66 -6.30 -21.56
CA LYS A 263 -1.26 -5.99 -20.24
C LYS A 263 -0.63 -4.78 -19.55
N HIS A 264 0.44 -4.23 -20.12
CA HIS A 264 1.10 -3.01 -19.70
C HIS A 264 1.29 -2.10 -20.92
N VAL A 265 1.00 -0.82 -20.74
CA VAL A 265 1.12 0.23 -21.75
C VAL A 265 1.81 1.45 -21.15
N THR A 266 2.63 2.13 -21.94
CA THR A 266 3.24 3.41 -21.55
C THR A 266 2.37 4.53 -22.08
N VAL A 267 1.79 5.34 -21.19
CA VAL A 267 1.00 6.52 -21.57
C VAL A 267 1.92 7.67 -22.00
N PHE A 268 2.92 7.98 -21.17
CA PHE A 268 3.88 9.03 -21.41
C PHE A 268 5.23 8.67 -20.79
N ARG A 269 6.31 9.03 -21.49
CA ARG A 269 7.67 8.93 -20.98
C ARG A 269 8.56 9.88 -21.75
N GLU A 270 9.17 10.82 -21.05
CA GLU A 270 10.14 11.74 -21.61
C GLU A 270 11.32 11.89 -20.64
N GLN A 271 12.54 11.87 -21.17
CA GLN A 271 13.74 11.97 -20.34
C GLN A 271 13.88 13.40 -19.80
N GLY A 272 14.14 13.54 -18.50
CA GLY A 272 14.28 14.83 -17.83
C GLY A 272 12.96 15.44 -17.37
N GLU A 273 11.83 14.82 -17.68
CA GLU A 273 10.52 15.25 -17.20
C GLU A 273 9.99 14.29 -16.12
N HIS A 274 9.57 14.85 -14.98
CA HIS A 274 8.84 14.09 -13.98
C HIS A 274 7.33 14.26 -14.24
N ALA A 275 6.73 13.20 -14.78
CA ALA A 275 5.29 13.06 -14.97
C ALA A 275 4.71 12.20 -13.86
N GLY A 276 3.93 12.81 -12.96
CA GLY A 276 3.45 12.18 -11.74
C GLY A 276 1.96 12.39 -11.49
N PHE A 277 1.44 11.60 -10.54
CA PHE A 277 0.06 11.70 -10.04
C PHE A 277 -0.99 11.64 -11.16
N PRO A 278 -0.97 10.59 -12.01
CA PRO A 278 -1.91 10.49 -13.10
C PRO A 278 -3.33 10.19 -12.58
N ASP A 279 -4.32 10.59 -13.37
CA ASP A 279 -5.66 10.07 -13.27
C ASP A 279 -6.20 9.77 -14.67
N VAL A 280 -7.13 8.82 -14.78
CA VAL A 280 -7.69 8.37 -16.06
C VAL A 280 -9.21 8.25 -16.02
N ALA A 281 -9.86 8.72 -17.09
CA ALA A 281 -11.29 8.62 -17.28
C ALA A 281 -11.64 8.11 -18.67
N TRP A 282 -12.79 7.44 -18.75
CA TRP A 282 -13.46 7.10 -20.00
C TRP A 282 -14.52 8.16 -20.31
N ASP A 283 -14.66 8.55 -21.57
CA ASP A 283 -15.64 9.54 -22.02
C ASP A 283 -17.06 8.99 -22.20
N GLY A 284 -17.27 7.70 -21.92
CA GLY A 284 -18.56 7.03 -22.04
C GLY A 284 -18.82 6.39 -23.42
N ASP A 285 -17.90 6.53 -24.38
CA ASP A 285 -18.00 5.86 -25.69
C ASP A 285 -16.74 5.04 -26.00
N ARG A 286 -15.69 5.67 -26.52
CA ARG A 286 -14.48 4.94 -27.00
C ARG A 286 -13.17 5.55 -26.56
N ARG A 287 -13.19 6.68 -25.87
CA ARG A 287 -11.98 7.43 -25.58
C ARG A 287 -11.61 7.38 -24.11
N LEU A 288 -10.34 7.11 -23.85
CA LEU A 288 -9.73 7.35 -22.56
C LEU A 288 -8.98 8.67 -22.59
N VAL A 289 -9.02 9.39 -21.47
CA VAL A 289 -8.18 10.56 -21.22
C VAL A 289 -7.38 10.29 -19.96
N CYS A 290 -6.05 10.38 -20.07
CA CYS A 290 -5.15 10.31 -18.94
C CYS A 290 -4.52 11.69 -18.76
N ALA A 291 -4.59 12.22 -17.55
CA ALA A 291 -4.06 13.52 -17.21
C ALA A 291 -3.07 13.37 -16.05
N TRP A 292 -2.00 14.15 -16.06
CA TRP A 292 -0.94 14.08 -15.05
C TRP A 292 -0.32 15.45 -14.81
N ARG A 293 0.32 15.56 -13.66
CA ARG A 293 1.15 16.70 -13.31
C ARG A 293 2.52 16.55 -13.95
N VAL A 294 3.05 17.66 -14.46
CA VAL A 294 4.45 17.77 -14.87
C VAL A 294 5.21 18.58 -13.82
N GLY A 295 6.43 18.20 -13.50
CA GLY A 295 7.32 18.94 -12.57
C GLY A 295 7.81 18.09 -11.41
N SER A 296 8.55 18.69 -10.48
CA SER A 296 9.21 17.98 -9.37
C SER A 296 8.28 17.07 -8.56
N HIS A 297 8.84 15.98 -8.01
CA HIS A 297 8.10 14.98 -7.23
C HIS A 297 7.35 15.56 -6.02
N THR A 298 7.82 16.66 -5.44
CA THR A 298 7.29 17.23 -4.17
C THR A 298 6.51 18.53 -4.34
N GLY A 299 5.95 18.79 -5.53
CA GLY A 299 5.20 20.01 -5.79
C GLY A 299 6.08 21.20 -6.24
N GLY A 300 5.45 22.19 -6.87
CA GLY A 300 6.04 23.53 -7.04
C GLY A 300 6.82 23.88 -8.32
N GLY A 301 6.44 23.45 -9.53
CA GLY A 301 7.11 24.03 -10.71
C GLY A 301 6.66 23.60 -12.10
N GLY A 302 5.59 22.84 -12.24
CA GLY A 302 5.14 22.48 -13.58
C GLY A 302 3.64 22.33 -13.69
N GLY A 303 3.23 22.37 -14.94
CA GLY A 303 1.85 22.44 -15.37
C GLY A 303 1.12 21.11 -15.38
N LEU A 304 -0.04 21.13 -16.01
CA LEU A 304 -0.87 19.96 -16.20
C LEU A 304 -0.79 19.52 -17.65
N SER A 305 -0.57 18.23 -17.90
CA SER A 305 -0.59 17.64 -19.24
C SER A 305 -1.57 16.48 -19.31
N TYR A 306 -1.99 16.15 -20.53
CA TYR A 306 -2.88 15.03 -20.78
C TYR A 306 -2.60 14.38 -22.13
N ALA A 307 -3.03 13.13 -22.28
CA ALA A 307 -3.07 12.41 -23.54
C ALA A 307 -4.38 11.62 -23.64
N CYS A 308 -4.78 11.35 -24.88
CA CYS A 308 -6.01 10.65 -25.20
C CYS A 308 -5.70 9.32 -25.89
N SER A 309 -6.59 8.35 -25.73
CA SER A 309 -6.54 7.07 -26.42
C SER A 309 -7.89 6.76 -27.05
N ASP A 310 -7.92 6.46 -28.35
CA ASP A 310 -9.12 6.11 -29.12
C ASP A 310 -9.31 4.58 -29.28
N ASP A 311 -8.43 3.79 -28.64
CA ASP A 311 -8.39 2.33 -28.77
C ASP A 311 -8.36 1.60 -27.42
N LEU A 312 -8.95 2.24 -26.40
CA LEU A 312 -9.06 1.75 -25.01
C LEU A 312 -7.70 1.50 -24.35
N GLY A 313 -6.76 2.42 -24.59
CA GLY A 313 -5.48 2.50 -23.89
C GLY A 313 -4.35 1.73 -24.57
N LYS A 314 -4.55 1.14 -25.75
CA LYS A 314 -3.49 0.41 -26.46
C LYS A 314 -2.44 1.38 -27.03
N THR A 315 -2.89 2.52 -27.55
CA THR A 315 -2.04 3.62 -28.01
C THR A 315 -2.53 4.95 -27.44
N TRP A 316 -1.60 5.91 -27.33
CA TRP A 316 -1.85 7.21 -26.74
C TRP A 316 -1.37 8.31 -27.69
N SER A 317 -2.11 9.41 -27.72
CA SER A 317 -1.74 10.61 -28.48
C SER A 317 -0.46 11.22 -27.95
N LYS A 318 0.12 12.15 -28.71
CA LYS A 318 1.12 13.07 -28.15
C LYS A 318 0.50 13.80 -26.95
N ALA A 319 1.30 13.98 -25.90
CA ALA A 319 0.88 14.75 -24.73
C ALA A 319 0.59 16.21 -25.13
N ALA A 320 -0.51 16.74 -24.63
CA ALA A 320 -0.89 18.14 -24.74
C ALA A 320 -0.77 18.80 -23.37
N ARG A 321 -0.24 20.03 -23.35
CA ARG A 321 -0.17 20.87 -22.16
C ARG A 321 -1.52 21.59 -21.99
N LEU A 322 -2.17 21.40 -20.85
CA LEU A 322 -3.40 22.11 -20.51
C LEU A 322 -3.10 23.50 -19.96
N THR A 323 -2.21 23.57 -18.96
CA THR A 323 -1.87 24.81 -18.27
C THR A 323 -0.43 24.75 -17.79
N GLU A 324 0.22 25.91 -17.67
CA GLU A 324 1.53 26.07 -17.03
C GLU A 324 1.42 26.32 -15.52
N LEU A 325 0.19 26.50 -15.01
CA LEU A 325 -0.03 26.74 -13.60
C LEU A 325 0.55 25.61 -12.76
N ALA A 326 1.27 25.98 -11.71
CA ALA A 326 1.80 25.03 -10.73
C ALA A 326 0.65 24.41 -9.94
N VAL A 327 0.20 23.27 -10.42
CA VAL A 327 -0.85 22.46 -9.80
C VAL A 327 -0.26 21.33 -8.98
N ASN A 328 -1.06 20.71 -8.12
CA ASN A 328 -0.64 19.58 -7.28
C ASN A 328 -1.34 18.27 -7.70
N THR A 329 -2.66 18.16 -7.51
CA THR A 329 -3.41 16.90 -7.72
C THR A 329 -4.27 16.91 -8.95
N VAL A 330 -3.96 16.09 -9.94
CA VAL A 330 -4.83 15.94 -11.11
C VAL A 330 -5.91 14.90 -10.85
N ARG A 331 -7.16 15.25 -11.17
CA ARG A 331 -8.31 14.35 -11.27
C ARG A 331 -9.00 14.53 -12.60
N VAL A 332 -9.38 13.42 -13.24
CA VAL A 332 -10.18 13.45 -14.45
C VAL A 332 -11.31 12.43 -14.32
N GLN A 333 -12.49 12.81 -14.78
CA GLN A 333 -13.71 12.05 -14.56
C GLN A 333 -14.78 12.41 -15.59
N GLN A 334 -15.71 11.51 -15.80
CA GLN A 334 -16.96 11.80 -16.50
C GLN A 334 -18.06 12.09 -15.48
N LEU A 335 -18.76 13.22 -15.65
CA LEU A 335 -19.99 13.48 -14.90
C LEU A 335 -21.17 12.71 -15.53
N ALA A 336 -22.15 12.32 -14.72
CA ALA A 336 -23.32 11.58 -15.19
C ALA A 336 -24.01 12.33 -16.35
N ALA A 337 -24.03 11.71 -17.54
CA ALA A 337 -24.57 12.28 -18.78
C ALA A 337 -24.03 13.68 -19.17
N GLY A 338 -22.80 14.00 -18.75
CA GLY A 338 -22.22 15.34 -18.86
C GLY A 338 -20.82 15.38 -19.50
N PRO A 339 -20.18 16.56 -19.51
CA PRO A 339 -18.81 16.72 -19.99
C PRO A 339 -17.82 15.90 -19.15
N LEU A 340 -16.62 15.71 -19.70
CA LEU A 340 -15.48 15.36 -18.86
C LEU A 340 -15.13 16.56 -18.00
N LEU A 341 -14.84 16.30 -16.74
CA LEU A 341 -14.36 17.29 -15.79
C LEU A 341 -12.93 16.93 -15.43
N LEU A 342 -12.05 17.92 -15.51
CA LEU A 342 -10.72 17.86 -14.95
C LEU A 342 -10.69 18.79 -13.76
N SER A 343 -10.15 18.32 -12.62
CA SER A 343 -9.96 19.16 -11.45
C SER A 343 -8.55 19.04 -10.90
N SER A 344 -8.07 20.12 -10.29
CA SER A 344 -6.84 20.13 -9.53
C SER A 344 -6.84 21.14 -8.40
N ASP A 345 -5.84 21.11 -7.53
CA ASP A 345 -5.53 22.19 -6.60
C ASP A 345 -4.27 22.96 -6.99
N CYS A 346 -4.25 24.25 -6.69
CA CYS A 346 -3.09 25.14 -6.77
C CYS A 346 -3.01 26.02 -5.53
N LEU A 347 -1.86 26.65 -5.29
CA LEU A 347 -1.76 27.66 -4.24
C LEU A 347 -2.73 28.81 -4.53
N SER A 348 -3.45 29.26 -3.49
CA SER A 348 -4.34 30.41 -3.61
C SER A 348 -3.53 31.69 -3.87
N GLU A 349 -4.12 32.65 -4.58
CA GLU A 349 -3.47 33.94 -4.86
C GLU A 349 -3.31 34.80 -3.60
N ASP A 350 -4.25 34.66 -2.65
CA ASP A 350 -4.29 35.45 -1.40
C ASP A 350 -3.47 34.80 -0.25
N HIS A 351 -2.55 33.91 -0.61
CA HIS A 351 -1.92 32.98 0.32
C HIS A 351 -0.84 33.61 1.23
N ASP A 352 -0.90 33.25 2.52
CA ASP A 352 0.25 33.30 3.44
C ASP A 352 1.08 32.01 3.30
N PRO A 353 2.38 32.10 2.96
CA PRO A 353 3.34 30.99 2.95
C PRO A 353 3.36 30.08 4.18
N SER A 354 2.95 30.61 5.34
CA SER A 354 2.90 29.84 6.57
C SER A 354 1.67 28.92 6.64
N THR A 355 0.52 29.35 6.12
CA THR A 355 -0.76 28.64 6.26
C THR A 355 -1.00 27.66 5.10
N GLY A 356 -0.59 27.97 3.87
CA GLY A 356 -0.67 27.02 2.75
C GLY A 356 -2.09 26.74 2.28
N HIS A 357 -2.88 27.79 2.01
CA HIS A 357 -4.21 27.67 1.44
C HIS A 357 -4.18 27.30 -0.06
N TYR A 358 -4.98 26.31 -0.45
CA TYR A 358 -5.12 25.83 -1.83
C TYR A 358 -6.51 26.12 -2.39
N ASP A 359 -6.55 26.64 -3.61
CA ASP A 359 -7.77 26.78 -4.42
C ASP A 359 -7.97 25.50 -5.25
N GLY A 360 -9.22 25.07 -5.38
CA GLY A 360 -9.57 24.07 -6.40
C GLY A 360 -9.76 24.75 -7.75
N ILE A 361 -9.34 24.10 -8.83
CA ILE A 361 -9.55 24.56 -10.21
C ILE A 361 -10.20 23.45 -11.01
N LEU A 362 -11.18 23.83 -11.82
CA LEU A 362 -11.98 22.96 -12.67
C LEU A 362 -11.84 23.38 -14.12
N TRP A 363 -11.75 22.41 -15.03
CA TRP A 363 -11.84 22.60 -16.47
C TRP A 363 -12.83 21.60 -17.06
N ASP A 364 -13.69 22.07 -17.95
CA ASP A 364 -14.67 21.25 -18.63
C ASP A 364 -14.17 20.86 -20.01
N SER A 365 -14.53 19.65 -20.45
CA SER A 365 -14.42 19.25 -21.85
C SER A 365 -15.74 18.69 -22.36
N VAL A 366 -16.27 19.34 -23.40
CA VAL A 366 -17.53 18.96 -24.08
C VAL A 366 -17.29 18.11 -25.33
N ASP A 367 -16.04 17.80 -25.66
CA ASP A 367 -15.64 17.12 -26.90
C ASP A 367 -14.80 15.85 -26.67
N GLY A 368 -14.97 15.23 -25.48
CA GLY A 368 -14.26 14.01 -25.10
C GLY A 368 -12.77 14.25 -24.87
N GLY A 369 -12.42 15.37 -24.24
CA GLY A 369 -11.05 15.70 -23.84
C GLY A 369 -10.14 16.14 -24.99
N LYS A 370 -10.69 16.56 -26.15
CA LYS A 370 -9.85 17.15 -27.22
C LYS A 370 -9.46 18.57 -26.86
N THR A 371 -10.40 19.31 -26.29
CA THR A 371 -10.21 20.65 -25.80
C THR A 371 -10.79 20.79 -24.40
N TRP A 372 -10.23 21.73 -23.65
CA TRP A 372 -10.59 22.02 -22.28
C TRP A 372 -10.82 23.52 -22.16
N GLY A 373 -11.91 23.91 -21.50
CA GLY A 373 -12.30 25.30 -21.32
C GLY A 373 -13.00 25.51 -19.98
N ASN A 374 -13.64 26.67 -19.84
CA ASN A 374 -14.40 27.06 -18.64
C ASN A 374 -13.61 26.87 -17.34
N GLU A 375 -12.40 27.44 -17.29
CA GLU A 375 -11.61 27.43 -16.06
C GLU A 375 -12.40 28.12 -14.93
N ARG A 376 -12.73 27.35 -13.89
CA ARG A 376 -13.47 27.83 -12.72
C ARG A 376 -12.66 27.54 -11.47
N ARG A 377 -12.62 28.50 -10.53
CA ARG A 377 -11.95 28.31 -9.25
C ARG A 377 -12.95 28.10 -8.13
N ARG A 378 -12.75 27.03 -7.37
CA ARG A 378 -13.35 26.83 -6.06
C ARG A 378 -12.66 27.75 -5.06
N ARG A 379 -13.29 28.87 -4.75
CA ARG A 379 -12.89 29.79 -3.68
C ARG A 379 -13.83 29.62 -2.47
N GLY A 380 -13.28 29.73 -1.26
CA GLY A 380 -14.03 29.65 -0.01
C GLY A 380 -13.78 28.37 0.83
N GLY A 381 -13.88 28.50 2.15
CA GLY A 381 -13.53 27.45 3.12
C GLY A 381 -12.04 27.43 3.50
N PRO A 382 -11.56 26.44 4.27
CA PRO A 382 -10.21 26.43 4.84
C PRO A 382 -9.07 26.22 3.82
N GLY A 383 -9.37 26.15 2.52
CA GLY A 383 -8.45 25.65 1.51
C GLY A 383 -8.19 24.14 1.68
N ALA A 384 -8.14 23.40 0.58
CA ALA A 384 -7.84 21.97 0.64
C ALA A 384 -7.03 21.52 -0.58
N HIS A 385 -5.96 20.80 -0.31
CA HIS A 385 -5.11 20.12 -1.27
C HIS A 385 -5.50 18.63 -1.38
N ASP A 386 -4.90 17.93 -2.33
CA ASP A 386 -5.07 16.48 -2.50
C ASP A 386 -6.54 16.03 -2.65
N ASN A 387 -7.32 16.81 -3.41
CA ASN A 387 -8.75 16.60 -3.55
C ASN A 387 -9.07 15.26 -4.25
N SER A 388 -10.15 14.62 -3.81
CA SER A 388 -10.78 13.51 -4.52
C SER A 388 -11.35 13.98 -5.85
N ARG A 389 -11.73 13.02 -6.71
CA ARG A 389 -12.69 13.28 -7.79
C ARG A 389 -13.94 13.97 -7.23
N ILE A 390 -14.57 14.83 -8.04
CA ILE A 390 -15.86 15.43 -7.73
C ILE A 390 -16.94 14.35 -7.89
N LEU A 391 -17.63 14.05 -6.80
CA LEU A 391 -18.74 13.12 -6.77
C LEU A 391 -20.03 13.88 -7.09
N GLY A 392 -20.71 13.51 -8.19
CA GLY A 392 -22.09 13.92 -8.42
C GLY A 392 -23.02 13.05 -7.57
N LEU A 393 -23.73 13.66 -6.63
CA LEU A 393 -24.65 12.97 -5.73
C LEU A 393 -26.01 12.73 -6.38
N SER A 394 -26.75 11.76 -5.85
CA SER A 394 -28.08 11.37 -6.29
C SER A 394 -29.13 12.50 -6.22
N ASP A 395 -28.92 13.50 -5.36
CA ASP A 395 -29.75 14.70 -5.26
C ASP A 395 -29.40 15.79 -6.28
N GLY A 396 -28.38 15.56 -7.12
CA GLY A 396 -27.89 16.48 -8.15
C GLY A 396 -26.84 17.48 -7.66
N SER A 397 -26.53 17.52 -6.36
CA SER A 397 -25.42 18.30 -5.83
C SER A 397 -24.07 17.65 -6.11
N TRP A 398 -23.00 18.42 -6.04
CA TRP A 398 -21.62 17.94 -6.19
C TRP A 398 -20.91 17.95 -4.86
N MET A 399 -20.03 16.98 -4.65
CA MET A 399 -19.24 16.85 -3.43
C MET A 399 -17.79 16.53 -3.78
N THR A 400 -16.85 17.06 -3.00
CA THR A 400 -15.44 16.66 -3.06
C THR A 400 -14.87 16.69 -1.65
N ILE A 401 -13.82 15.92 -1.41
CA ILE A 401 -13.11 15.90 -0.14
C ILE A 401 -11.63 16.12 -0.41
N GLY A 402 -10.98 16.92 0.43
CA GLY A 402 -9.55 17.17 0.34
C GLY A 402 -8.91 17.18 1.72
N SER A 403 -7.58 17.20 1.73
CA SER A 403 -6.78 17.37 2.94
C SER A 403 -6.54 18.85 3.17
N THR A 404 -6.53 19.28 4.42
CA THR A 404 -6.06 20.62 4.82
C THR A 404 -5.17 20.51 6.04
N LYS A 405 -4.36 21.53 6.31
CA LYS A 405 -3.60 21.57 7.57
C LYS A 405 -4.59 21.76 8.72
N SER A 406 -4.44 20.96 9.78
CA SER A 406 -5.24 21.15 10.98
C SER A 406 -4.87 22.50 11.63
N ASP A 407 -5.86 23.36 11.83
CA ASP A 407 -5.74 24.62 12.58
C ASP A 407 -6.05 24.43 14.08
N ARG A 408 -6.39 23.18 14.48
CA ARG A 408 -6.78 22.83 15.85
C ARG A 408 -5.56 22.87 16.79
N PRO A 409 -5.58 23.69 17.86
CA PRO A 409 -4.51 23.72 18.85
C PRO A 409 -4.30 22.33 19.48
N ASN A 410 -3.03 21.89 19.58
CA ASN A 410 -2.64 20.62 20.21
C ASN A 410 -3.19 19.33 19.58
N SER A 411 -3.67 19.36 18.33
CA SER A 411 -4.16 18.13 17.68
C SER A 411 -3.05 17.09 17.48
N GLY A 412 -1.78 17.51 17.40
CA GLY A 412 -0.67 16.62 17.03
C GLY A 412 -0.80 16.07 15.60
N HIS A 413 -1.86 16.43 14.89
CA HIS A 413 -2.23 15.94 13.57
C HIS A 413 -1.79 16.96 12.51
N LEU A 414 -1.03 16.51 11.52
CA LEU A 414 -0.52 17.37 10.45
C LEU A 414 -1.61 17.77 9.45
N GLN A 415 -2.68 16.98 9.33
CA GLN A 415 -3.75 17.18 8.36
C GLN A 415 -5.13 16.73 8.90
N GLU A 416 -6.19 17.39 8.41
CA GLU A 416 -7.59 16.98 8.57
C GLU A 416 -8.26 16.81 7.19
N LEU A 417 -9.36 16.06 7.12
CA LEU A 417 -10.15 15.91 5.89
C LEU A 417 -11.37 16.84 5.93
N VAL A 418 -11.60 17.54 4.83
CA VAL A 418 -12.70 18.52 4.69
C VAL A 418 -13.54 18.19 3.47
N LEU A 419 -14.84 18.04 3.68
CA LEU A 419 -15.83 17.90 2.61
C LEU A 419 -16.32 19.27 2.17
N TYR A 420 -16.43 19.43 0.86
CA TYR A 420 -17.04 20.57 0.21
C TYR A 420 -18.24 20.11 -0.59
N ARG A 421 -19.29 20.94 -0.61
CA ARG A 421 -20.49 20.69 -1.39
C ARG A 421 -20.82 21.90 -2.26
N SER A 422 -21.32 21.62 -3.46
CA SER A 422 -21.86 22.59 -4.39
C SER A 422 -23.27 22.17 -4.80
N THR A 423 -24.22 23.10 -4.80
CA THR A 423 -25.61 22.83 -5.24
C THR A 423 -25.91 23.41 -6.61
N ASP A 424 -24.91 24.03 -7.24
CA ASP A 424 -25.00 24.78 -8.49
C ASP A 424 -23.95 24.31 -9.51
N LYS A 425 -23.58 23.02 -9.47
CA LYS A 425 -22.67 22.37 -10.43
C LYS A 425 -21.28 23.00 -10.50
N GLY A 426 -20.75 23.30 -9.32
CA GLY A 426 -19.39 23.76 -9.10
C GLY A 426 -19.18 25.26 -9.23
N GLU A 427 -20.24 26.05 -9.43
CA GLU A 427 -20.15 27.52 -9.48
C GLU A 427 -19.81 28.11 -8.10
N THR A 428 -20.43 27.58 -7.04
CA THR A 428 -20.10 27.91 -5.66
C THR A 428 -19.92 26.66 -4.82
N TRP A 429 -19.05 26.75 -3.82
CA TRP A 429 -18.75 25.66 -2.89
C TRP A 429 -18.78 26.15 -1.46
N SER A 430 -19.30 25.32 -0.56
CA SER A 430 -19.25 25.54 0.87
C SER A 430 -18.56 24.37 1.57
N CYS A 431 -17.86 24.67 2.66
CA CYS A 431 -17.43 23.63 3.60
C CYS A 431 -18.70 22.97 4.17
N PHE A 432 -18.83 21.67 3.96
CA PHE A 432 -20.01 20.89 4.32
C PHE A 432 -19.82 20.19 5.66
N SER A 433 -18.70 19.47 5.80
CA SER A 433 -18.32 18.83 7.04
C SER A 433 -16.79 18.76 7.15
N ARG A 434 -16.31 18.77 8.39
CA ARG A 434 -14.94 18.40 8.72
C ARG A 434 -15.01 17.05 9.39
N LEU A 435 -14.12 16.16 9.01
CA LEU A 435 -14.00 14.92 9.73
C LEU A 435 -13.28 15.23 11.03
N ASP A 436 -13.97 14.96 12.15
CA ASP A 436 -13.31 14.92 13.43
C ASP A 436 -12.19 13.89 13.38
N ASP A 437 -11.13 14.18 14.13
CA ASP A 437 -9.97 13.30 14.22
C ASP A 437 -10.48 11.87 14.44
N TYR A 438 -9.96 10.92 13.64
CA TYR A 438 -10.06 9.50 13.94
C TYR A 438 -8.78 9.12 14.69
N PRO A 439 -8.55 9.62 15.93
CA PRO A 439 -7.27 9.45 16.58
C PRO A 439 -6.99 7.97 16.80
N PRO A 440 -5.74 7.53 16.64
CA PRO A 440 -4.55 8.36 16.43
C PRO A 440 -4.21 8.62 14.94
N ARG A 441 -5.14 8.41 14.00
CA ARG A 441 -4.88 8.49 12.56
C ARG A 441 -4.70 9.92 12.07
N VAL A 442 -3.85 10.09 11.04
CA VAL A 442 -3.72 11.34 10.28
C VAL A 442 -4.12 11.04 8.85
N LEU A 443 -5.40 11.17 8.52
CA LEU A 443 -5.91 10.77 7.20
C LEU A 443 -5.64 11.83 6.13
N CYS A 444 -5.24 11.37 4.95
CA CYS A 444 -4.99 12.22 3.79
C CYS A 444 -5.40 11.56 2.46
N GLU A 445 -5.35 12.34 1.39
CA GLU A 445 -5.54 11.91 -0.01
C GLU A 445 -6.74 10.95 -0.24
N PRO A 446 -7.96 11.37 0.17
CA PRO A 446 -9.13 10.50 0.15
C PRO A 446 -9.72 10.29 -1.24
N THR A 447 -10.47 9.20 -1.37
CA THR A 447 -11.50 9.00 -2.41
C THR A 447 -12.86 8.86 -1.75
N LEU A 448 -13.88 9.40 -2.42
CA LEU A 448 -15.27 9.38 -1.98
C LEU A 448 -16.17 8.73 -3.03
N LEU A 449 -17.08 7.86 -2.61
CA LEU A 449 -18.08 7.20 -3.45
C LEU A 449 -19.47 7.31 -2.82
N GLU A 450 -20.50 7.52 -3.63
CA GLU A 450 -21.90 7.31 -3.22
C GLU A 450 -22.31 5.89 -3.63
N VAL A 451 -22.57 5.02 -2.65
CA VAL A 451 -22.94 3.61 -2.91
C VAL A 451 -24.46 3.41 -2.93
N ALA A 452 -25.21 4.35 -2.36
CA ALA A 452 -26.65 4.52 -2.46
C ALA A 452 -26.99 5.96 -2.05
N PRO A 453 -28.21 6.47 -2.31
CA PRO A 453 -28.59 7.84 -1.90
C PRO A 453 -28.26 8.12 -0.43
N ASP A 454 -27.51 9.20 -0.18
CA ASP A 454 -27.01 9.63 1.13
C ASP A 454 -26.12 8.59 1.87
N ARG A 455 -25.67 7.53 1.18
CA ARG A 455 -24.76 6.51 1.70
C ARG A 455 -23.40 6.67 1.03
N LEU A 456 -22.44 7.20 1.78
CA LEU A 456 -21.09 7.44 1.28
C LEU A 456 -20.10 6.42 1.85
N VAL A 457 -19.14 6.05 1.01
CA VAL A 457 -17.95 5.31 1.42
C VAL A 457 -16.73 6.15 1.07
N MET A 458 -15.80 6.19 2.01
CA MET A 458 -14.51 6.87 1.86
C MET A 458 -13.38 5.86 2.00
N TYR A 459 -12.32 6.06 1.23
CA TYR A 459 -11.03 5.42 1.43
C TYR A 459 -10.00 6.53 1.58
N ALA A 460 -9.14 6.44 2.60
CA ALA A 460 -8.14 7.45 2.86
C ALA A 460 -6.79 6.81 3.19
N ARG A 461 -5.73 7.49 2.78
CA ARG A 461 -4.38 7.15 3.17
C ARG A 461 -4.13 7.59 4.61
N GLU A 462 -3.33 6.81 5.34
CA GLU A 462 -2.70 7.29 6.56
C GLU A 462 -1.41 8.03 6.18
N LEU A 463 -1.30 9.29 6.60
CA LEU A 463 -0.17 10.15 6.27
C LEU A 463 1.10 9.68 6.97
N ARG A 464 0.97 9.10 8.17
CA ARG A 464 2.12 8.59 8.92
C ARG A 464 2.75 7.42 8.17
N SER A 465 4.09 7.40 8.20
CA SER A 465 4.90 6.33 7.62
C SER A 465 5.30 5.29 8.67
N ASP A 466 4.50 5.12 9.72
CA ASP A 466 4.73 4.13 10.77
C ASP A 466 4.04 2.78 10.48
N GLY A 467 3.52 2.60 9.26
CA GLY A 467 2.87 1.37 8.79
C GLY A 467 1.45 1.17 9.32
N VAL A 468 0.88 2.19 9.95
CA VAL A 468 -0.54 2.18 10.25
C VAL A 468 -1.34 2.10 8.94
N PRO A 469 -2.36 1.23 8.88
CA PRO A 469 -3.14 1.06 7.65
C PRO A 469 -3.85 2.34 7.24
N GLY A 470 -4.20 2.43 5.95
CA GLY A 470 -5.18 3.41 5.54
C GLY A 470 -6.54 3.14 6.21
N ALA A 471 -7.51 4.03 6.01
CA ALA A 471 -8.83 3.88 6.61
C ALA A 471 -9.92 3.82 5.55
N ARG A 472 -11.02 3.15 5.90
CA ARG A 472 -12.31 3.27 5.22
C ARG A 472 -13.33 3.91 6.14
N GLY A 473 -14.10 4.85 5.63
CA GLY A 473 -15.16 5.54 6.35
C GLY A 473 -16.52 5.25 5.73
N PHE A 474 -17.55 5.12 6.57
CA PHE A 474 -18.93 4.96 6.15
C PHE A 474 -19.77 6.11 6.69
N SER A 475 -20.58 6.72 5.84
CA SER A 475 -21.58 7.72 6.24
C SER A 475 -22.97 7.28 5.83
N GLY A 476 -23.92 7.41 6.77
CA GLY A 476 -25.34 7.11 6.61
C GLY A 476 -26.22 8.34 6.41
N ASP A 477 -25.63 9.53 6.32
CA ASP A 477 -26.31 10.82 6.39
C ASP A 477 -25.69 11.86 5.43
N GLY A 478 -25.24 11.40 4.27
CA GLY A 478 -24.71 12.28 3.22
C GLY A 478 -23.37 12.94 3.56
N GLY A 479 -22.57 12.35 4.46
CA GLY A 479 -21.24 12.82 4.84
C GLY A 479 -21.20 13.70 6.09
N MET A 480 -22.29 13.79 6.85
CA MET A 480 -22.35 14.59 8.09
C MET A 480 -21.65 13.88 9.24
N THR A 481 -21.85 12.56 9.38
CA THR A 481 -21.19 11.72 10.37
C THR A 481 -20.52 10.51 9.71
N TRP A 482 -19.48 9.99 10.37
CA TRP A 482 -18.61 8.95 9.83
C TRP A 482 -18.32 7.86 10.87
N CYS A 483 -18.31 6.61 10.41
CA CYS A 483 -17.78 5.46 11.13
C CYS A 483 -16.56 4.91 10.39
N PHE A 484 -15.41 4.89 11.05
CA PHE A 484 -14.13 4.48 10.45
C PHE A 484 -13.69 3.09 10.87
N GLN A 485 -13.03 2.42 9.93
CA GLN A 485 -12.37 1.14 10.13
C GLN A 485 -11.01 1.18 9.41
N ASP A 486 -10.02 0.50 9.98
CA ASP A 486 -8.75 0.30 9.31
C ASP A 486 -8.93 -0.56 8.05
N LEU A 487 -8.14 -0.25 7.02
CA LEU A 487 -7.98 -1.11 5.86
C LEU A 487 -7.03 -2.26 6.19
N PRO A 488 -7.12 -3.39 5.48
CA PRO A 488 -6.21 -4.51 5.70
C PRO A 488 -4.79 -4.23 5.18
N ILE A 489 -4.57 -3.09 4.51
CA ILE A 489 -3.29 -2.70 3.92
C ILE A 489 -2.97 -1.24 4.24
N PRO A 490 -1.69 -0.88 4.46
CA PRO A 490 -1.28 0.51 4.39
C PRO A 490 -1.37 0.99 2.96
N ILE A 491 -1.74 2.25 2.84
CA ILE A 491 -1.81 2.91 1.56
C ILE A 491 -0.70 3.96 1.58
N VAL A 492 0.32 3.77 0.76
CA VAL A 492 1.52 4.64 0.75
C VAL A 492 1.35 5.84 -0.19
N GLY A 493 0.25 5.88 -0.94
CA GLY A 493 -0.13 6.98 -1.80
C GLY A 493 -1.62 7.23 -1.78
N ARG A 494 -2.06 8.11 -2.66
CA ARG A 494 -3.46 8.46 -2.84
C ARG A 494 -4.33 7.27 -3.20
N THR A 495 -5.50 7.20 -2.57
CA THR A 495 -6.55 6.24 -2.97
C THR A 495 -7.20 6.66 -4.28
N CYS A 496 -7.63 5.69 -5.08
CA CYS A 496 -8.40 5.91 -6.31
C CYS A 496 -9.48 4.83 -6.44
N ALA A 497 -10.57 5.00 -5.70
CA ALA A 497 -11.71 4.09 -5.77
C ALA A 497 -12.71 4.42 -6.89
N GLY A 498 -13.37 3.40 -7.44
CA GLY A 498 -14.46 3.52 -8.40
C GLY A 498 -15.41 2.33 -8.40
N LEU A 499 -16.64 2.53 -8.83
CA LEU A 499 -17.63 1.45 -8.97
C LEU A 499 -17.43 0.68 -10.27
N LEU A 500 -17.37 -0.64 -10.17
CA LEU A 500 -17.47 -1.57 -11.28
C LEU A 500 -18.93 -1.71 -11.72
N LYS A 501 -19.14 -2.20 -12.95
CA LYS A 501 -20.48 -2.38 -13.53
C LYS A 501 -21.41 -3.29 -12.72
N ASP A 502 -20.84 -4.18 -11.91
CA ASP A 502 -21.58 -5.10 -11.05
C ASP A 502 -21.77 -4.57 -9.61
N GLY A 503 -21.45 -3.30 -9.37
CA GLY A 503 -21.61 -2.64 -8.07
C GLY A 503 -20.47 -2.89 -7.08
N ARG A 504 -19.47 -3.70 -7.43
CA ARG A 504 -18.26 -3.84 -6.61
C ARG A 504 -17.40 -2.57 -6.68
N VAL A 505 -16.62 -2.32 -5.64
CA VAL A 505 -15.63 -1.24 -5.63
C VAL A 505 -14.28 -1.77 -6.10
N LEU A 506 -13.65 -1.09 -7.06
CA LEU A 506 -12.23 -1.20 -7.35
C LEU A 506 -11.52 -0.09 -6.57
N LEU A 507 -10.53 -0.42 -5.74
CA LEU A 507 -9.73 0.50 -4.94
C LEU A 507 -8.27 0.49 -5.40
#